data_AF-A0A2S7MVY1-F1
#
_entry.id   AF-A0A2S7MVY1-F1
#
_cell.length_a   1.000
_cell.length_b   1.000
_cell.length_c   1.000
_cell.angle_alpha   90.00
_cell.angle_beta   90.00
_cell.angle_gamma   90.00
#
_symmetry.space_group_name_H-M   'P 1'
#
loop_
_entity.id
_entity.type
_entity.pdbx_description
1 polymer ?
#
loop_
_entity_poly.entity_id
_entity_poly.type
_entity_poly.pdbx_seq_one_letter_code
_entity_poly.pdbx_strand_id
1 'polypeptide(L)'
;MKKYLIPLFFLGAIVAGIGLLIVSFLLGMTPDKDKEEQVRIQAEQYLEEYFNDNFEVYDTLFDNMGNFEFEYAAKVREKITNTQFLVYYDDEKKQMVDTYIADKWTNDIKTEIGPFIKENLKETTDFHVFFNNETIGNELGIDPLNPKSYAEFDVAPTIRITVPRKKSDEDEKFVDEFISFLQSEGKLQSGSVIIEYIAEDGPILDDEWSKEF
;
A
#
# COMPACT_ATOMS: atom_id res chain seq x y z
N MET A 1 55.16 6.44 25.33
CA MET A 1 54.40 5.36 24.66
C MET A 1 53.01 5.09 25.26
N LYS A 2 52.77 5.21 26.59
CA LYS A 2 51.44 4.97 27.19
C LYS A 2 50.33 6.00 26.89
N LYS A 3 50.69 7.20 26.43
CA LYS A 3 49.74 8.32 26.19
C LYS A 3 48.82 8.12 24.98
N TYR A 4 49.20 7.25 24.04
CA TYR A 4 48.41 6.93 22.84
C TYR A 4 47.63 5.61 22.94
N LEU A 5 47.90 4.79 23.96
CA LEU A 5 47.20 3.51 24.16
C LEU A 5 45.75 3.70 24.59
N ILE A 6 45.49 4.71 25.44
CA ILE A 6 44.14 5.04 25.92
C ILE A 6 43.23 5.51 24.76
N PRO A 7 43.60 6.52 23.94
CA PRO A 7 42.75 6.94 22.82
C PRO A 7 42.62 5.85 21.73
N LEU A 8 43.64 5.01 21.52
CA LEU A 8 43.55 3.89 20.56
C LEU A 8 42.58 2.79 21.05
N PHE A 9 42.52 2.54 22.35
CA PHE A 9 41.54 1.63 22.96
C PHE A 9 40.11 2.16 22.80
N PHE A 10 39.88 3.46 23.07
CA PHE A 10 38.57 4.08 22.86
C PHE A 10 38.15 4.04 21.39
N LEU A 11 39.06 4.32 20.46
CA LEU A 11 38.78 4.21 19.03
C LEU A 11 38.43 2.78 18.63
N GLY A 12 39.17 1.78 19.14
CA GLY A 12 38.88 0.37 18.92
C GLY A 12 37.51 -0.05 19.46
N ALA A 13 37.14 0.42 20.66
CA ALA A 13 35.82 0.16 21.25
C ALA A 13 34.68 0.81 20.44
N ILE A 14 34.88 2.03 19.93
CA ILE A 14 33.91 2.69 19.06
C ILE A 14 33.73 1.92 17.75
N VAL A 15 34.82 1.53 17.10
CA VAL A 15 34.76 0.75 15.84
C VAL A 15 34.10 -0.61 16.07
N ALA A 16 34.43 -1.30 17.15
CA ALA A 16 33.78 -2.57 17.52
C ALA A 16 32.29 -2.38 17.81
N GLY A 17 31.92 -1.30 18.51
CA GLY A 17 30.53 -0.96 18.78
C GLY A 17 29.73 -0.68 17.51
N ILE A 18 30.29 0.12 16.59
CA ILE A 18 29.68 0.38 15.28
C ILE A 18 29.55 -0.92 14.48
N GLY A 19 30.58 -1.76 14.48
CA GLY A 19 30.54 -3.07 13.81
C GLY A 19 29.42 -3.97 14.34
N LEU A 20 29.24 -4.02 15.66
CA LEU A 20 28.17 -4.80 16.29
C LEU A 20 26.79 -4.26 15.93
N LEU A 21 26.60 -2.93 15.93
CA LEU A 21 25.34 -2.31 15.51
C LEU A 21 25.00 -2.64 14.05
N ILE A 22 25.99 -2.58 13.15
CA ILE A 22 25.80 -2.93 11.73
C ILE A 22 25.37 -4.40 11.60
N VAL A 23 26.03 -5.32 12.31
CA VAL A 23 25.68 -6.75 12.26
C VAL A 23 24.28 -7.00 12.79
N SER A 24 23.91 -6.40 13.93
CA SER A 24 22.57 -6.52 14.49
C SER A 24 21.50 -5.99 13.53
N PHE A 25 21.77 -4.86 12.86
CA PHE A 25 20.86 -4.29 11.87
C PHE A 25 20.69 -5.20 10.65
N LEU A 26 21.79 -5.75 10.10
CA LEU A 26 21.74 -6.68 8.97
C LEU A 26 20.95 -7.96 9.30
N LEU A 27 21.12 -8.49 10.51
CA LEU A 27 20.36 -9.65 10.97
C LEU A 27 18.87 -9.33 11.10
N GLY A 28 18.51 -8.15 11.62
CA GLY A 28 17.10 -7.73 11.73
C GLY A 28 16.40 -7.46 10.40
N MET A 29 17.16 -7.13 9.35
CA MET A 29 16.62 -6.98 7.98
C MET A 29 16.49 -8.29 7.21
N THR A 30 17.05 -9.38 7.73
CA THR A 30 17.01 -10.67 7.04
C THR A 30 15.73 -11.41 7.44
N PRO A 31 14.89 -11.82 6.48
CA PRO A 31 13.70 -12.59 6.80
C PRO A 31 14.04 -13.96 7.37
N ASP A 32 13.21 -14.42 8.29
CA ASP A 32 13.27 -15.76 8.86
C ASP A 32 12.54 -16.74 7.95
N LYS A 33 13.29 -17.69 7.37
CA LYS A 33 12.76 -18.66 6.42
C LYS A 33 11.68 -19.56 7.01
N ASP A 34 11.76 -19.88 8.30
CA ASP A 34 10.75 -20.73 8.94
C ASP A 34 9.43 -19.95 9.08
N LYS A 35 9.50 -18.64 9.33
CA LYS A 35 8.32 -17.75 9.36
C LYS A 35 7.74 -17.52 7.96
N GLU A 36 8.59 -17.33 6.94
CA GLU A 36 8.15 -17.23 5.54
C GLU A 36 7.39 -18.49 5.11
N GLU A 37 7.93 -19.68 5.42
CA GLU A 37 7.26 -20.94 5.09
C GLU A 37 5.96 -21.10 5.90
N GLN A 38 5.96 -20.70 7.18
CA GLN A 38 4.76 -20.77 8.01
C GLN A 38 3.63 -19.88 7.46
N VAL A 39 3.90 -18.62 7.14
CA VAL A 39 2.86 -17.71 6.62
C VAL A 39 2.34 -18.18 5.26
N ARG A 40 3.23 -18.76 4.43
CA ARG A 40 2.84 -19.36 3.16
C ARG A 40 1.86 -20.51 3.35
N ILE A 41 2.18 -21.48 4.21
CA ILE A 41 1.29 -22.63 4.46
C ILE A 41 -0.06 -22.17 5.02
N GLN A 42 -0.06 -21.20 5.94
CA GLN A 42 -1.29 -20.65 6.51
C GLN A 42 -2.14 -19.94 5.45
N ALA A 43 -1.51 -19.18 4.55
CA ALA A 43 -2.20 -18.54 3.45
C ALA A 43 -2.73 -19.53 2.42
N GLU A 44 -1.98 -20.57 2.07
CA GLU A 44 -2.45 -21.65 1.19
C GLU A 44 -3.71 -22.32 1.78
N GLN A 45 -3.71 -22.63 3.07
CA GLN A 45 -4.90 -23.16 3.77
C GLN A 45 -6.08 -22.17 3.77
N TYR A 46 -5.81 -20.88 3.99
CA TYR A 46 -6.84 -19.84 3.94
C TYR A 46 -7.47 -19.75 2.54
N LEU A 47 -6.67 -19.81 1.47
CA LEU A 47 -7.17 -19.80 0.10
C LEU A 47 -7.99 -21.05 -0.22
N GLU A 48 -7.62 -22.22 0.29
CA GLU A 48 -8.43 -23.45 0.14
C GLU A 48 -9.82 -23.33 0.80
N GLU A 49 -9.92 -22.57 1.90
CA GLU A 49 -11.18 -22.40 2.65
C GLU A 49 -12.09 -21.32 2.06
N TYR A 50 -11.53 -20.17 1.66
CA TYR A 50 -12.29 -18.98 1.29
C TYR A 50 -12.24 -18.63 -0.21
N PHE A 51 -11.31 -19.20 -0.97
CA PHE A 51 -11.08 -18.88 -2.39
C PHE A 51 -11.18 -20.16 -3.25
N ASN A 52 -10.73 -20.07 -4.51
CA ASN A 52 -10.69 -21.18 -5.45
C ASN A 52 -9.33 -21.24 -6.18
N ASP A 53 -9.16 -22.22 -7.06
CA ASP A 53 -7.89 -22.47 -7.78
C ASP A 53 -7.41 -21.33 -8.69
N ASN A 54 -8.23 -20.29 -8.90
CA ASN A 54 -7.80 -19.08 -9.62
C ASN A 54 -6.87 -18.19 -8.79
N PHE A 55 -6.67 -18.49 -7.51
CA PHE A 55 -5.82 -17.73 -6.60
C PHE A 55 -4.58 -18.56 -6.26
N GLU A 56 -3.42 -17.91 -6.15
CA GLU A 56 -2.19 -18.59 -5.75
C GLU A 56 -1.28 -17.69 -4.92
N VAL A 57 -0.64 -18.28 -3.90
CA VAL A 57 0.49 -17.66 -3.21
C VAL A 57 1.71 -17.74 -4.13
N TYR A 58 2.31 -16.59 -4.45
CA TYR A 58 3.47 -16.54 -5.35
C TYR A 58 4.76 -16.10 -4.67
N ASP A 59 4.68 -15.48 -3.49
CA ASP A 59 5.81 -14.96 -2.73
C ASP A 59 5.39 -14.65 -1.27
N THR A 60 6.34 -14.20 -0.44
CA THR A 60 6.08 -13.69 0.91
C THR A 60 6.60 -12.25 1.07
N LEU A 61 6.13 -11.57 2.11
CA LEU A 61 6.54 -10.23 2.50
C LEU A 61 6.94 -10.25 3.97
N PHE A 62 8.18 -9.83 4.26
CA PHE A 62 8.65 -9.54 5.61
C PHE A 62 8.70 -8.03 5.80
N ASP A 63 7.94 -7.50 6.76
CA ASP A 63 7.96 -6.09 7.10
C ASP A 63 9.01 -5.79 8.16
N ASN A 64 10.23 -5.56 7.70
CA ASN A 64 11.38 -5.26 8.57
C ASN A 64 11.38 -3.83 9.12
N MET A 65 10.42 -2.98 8.71
CA MET A 65 10.36 -1.56 9.10
C MET A 65 9.12 -1.19 9.91
N GLY A 66 8.15 -2.11 10.08
CA GLY A 66 6.93 -1.85 10.84
C GLY A 66 5.99 -0.87 10.12
N ASN A 67 5.92 -0.96 8.79
CA ASN A 67 5.00 -0.22 7.95
C ASN A 67 3.57 -0.81 7.97
N PHE A 68 3.44 -2.10 8.31
CA PHE A 68 2.19 -2.85 8.29
C PHE A 68 1.84 -3.39 9.68
N GLU A 69 0.59 -3.83 9.83
CA GLU A 69 0.08 -4.45 11.06
C GLU A 69 0.52 -5.91 11.25
N PHE A 70 1.29 -6.45 10.30
CA PHE A 70 1.85 -7.79 10.33
C PHE A 70 3.38 -7.76 10.23
N GLU A 71 4.04 -8.78 10.80
CA GLU A 71 5.47 -9.01 10.56
C GLU A 71 5.71 -9.76 9.23
N TYR A 72 4.85 -10.73 8.93
CA TYR A 72 4.90 -11.53 7.70
C TYR A 72 3.53 -11.62 7.04
N ALA A 73 3.52 -11.55 5.72
CA ALA A 73 2.34 -11.82 4.88
C ALA A 73 2.70 -12.71 3.70
N ALA A 74 1.74 -13.47 3.21
CA ALA A 74 1.81 -14.12 1.92
C ALA A 74 1.33 -13.15 0.83
N LYS A 75 2.06 -13.08 -0.29
CA LYS A 75 1.61 -12.36 -1.48
C LYS A 75 0.81 -13.29 -2.36
N VAL A 76 -0.44 -12.92 -2.61
CA VAL A 76 -1.40 -13.71 -3.37
C VAL A 76 -1.77 -12.98 -4.65
N ARG A 77 -2.12 -13.75 -5.68
CA ARG A 77 -2.54 -13.23 -6.98
C ARG A 77 -3.77 -13.96 -7.48
N GLU A 78 -4.75 -13.21 -7.98
CA GLU A 78 -5.81 -13.72 -8.83
C GLU A 78 -5.31 -13.87 -10.28
N LYS A 79 -5.33 -15.07 -10.84
CA LYS A 79 -4.76 -15.39 -12.16
C LYS A 79 -5.46 -14.68 -13.33
N ILE A 80 -6.74 -14.35 -13.20
CA ILE A 80 -7.56 -13.79 -14.29
C ILE A 80 -7.31 -12.28 -14.43
N THR A 81 -7.48 -11.54 -13.33
CA THR A 81 -7.34 -10.08 -13.32
C THR A 81 -5.92 -9.62 -13.02
N ASN A 82 -5.06 -10.52 -12.53
CA ASN A 82 -3.75 -10.22 -11.98
C ASN A 82 -3.81 -9.25 -10.78
N THR A 83 -4.96 -9.20 -10.08
CA THR A 83 -5.07 -8.51 -8.79
C THR A 83 -4.13 -9.17 -7.78
N GLN A 84 -3.23 -8.38 -7.20
CA GLN A 84 -2.30 -8.81 -6.16
C GLN A 84 -2.77 -8.28 -4.82
N PHE A 85 -2.68 -9.11 -3.80
CA PHE A 85 -3.14 -8.77 -2.45
C PHE A 85 -2.35 -9.56 -1.41
N LEU A 86 -2.54 -9.23 -0.15
CA LEU A 86 -1.87 -9.84 0.97
C LEU A 86 -2.82 -10.72 1.78
N VAL A 87 -2.28 -11.82 2.30
CA VAL A 87 -2.95 -12.68 3.28
C VAL A 87 -2.02 -12.81 4.48
N TYR A 88 -2.51 -12.49 5.67
CA TYR A 88 -1.70 -12.48 6.89
C TYR A 88 -2.53 -12.82 8.12
N TYR A 89 -1.85 -13.15 9.22
CA TYR A 89 -2.50 -13.37 10.50
C TYR A 89 -2.68 -12.03 11.22
N ASP A 90 -3.93 -11.62 11.43
CA ASP A 90 -4.28 -10.43 12.20
C ASP A 90 -4.22 -10.76 13.69
N ASP A 91 -3.27 -10.11 14.39
CA ASP A 91 -3.03 -10.35 15.80
C ASP A 91 -4.13 -9.78 16.71
N GLU A 92 -4.91 -8.80 16.26
CA GLU A 92 -6.03 -8.25 17.03
C GLU A 92 -7.27 -9.15 16.91
N LYS A 93 -7.57 -9.58 15.68
CA LYS A 93 -8.72 -10.45 15.33
C LYS A 93 -8.43 -11.93 15.59
N LYS A 94 -7.17 -12.30 15.81
CA LYS A 94 -6.69 -13.67 16.05
C LYS A 94 -7.07 -14.67 14.96
N GLN A 95 -7.04 -14.23 13.70
CA GLN A 95 -7.40 -15.03 12.53
C GLN A 95 -6.64 -14.57 11.28
N MET A 96 -6.64 -15.41 10.24
CA MET A 96 -6.17 -15.00 8.92
C MET A 96 -7.15 -13.99 8.31
N VAL A 97 -6.62 -12.95 7.68
CA VAL A 97 -7.36 -11.91 6.95
C VAL A 97 -6.70 -11.68 5.59
N ASP A 98 -7.40 -10.95 4.72
CA ASP A 98 -6.90 -10.63 3.39
C ASP A 98 -7.24 -9.20 2.97
N THR A 99 -6.46 -8.68 2.01
CA THR A 99 -6.67 -7.36 1.43
C THR A 99 -7.37 -7.40 0.08
N TYR A 100 -7.89 -8.57 -0.36
CA TYR A 100 -8.34 -8.80 -1.74
C TYR A 100 -9.38 -7.79 -2.21
N ILE A 101 -10.40 -7.53 -1.39
CA ILE A 101 -11.48 -6.61 -1.78
C ILE A 101 -10.97 -5.17 -1.90
N ALA A 102 -10.11 -4.72 -0.97
CA ALA A 102 -9.52 -3.38 -1.03
C ALA A 102 -8.64 -3.21 -2.28
N ASP A 103 -7.80 -4.20 -2.58
CA ASP A 103 -6.91 -4.19 -3.76
C ASP A 103 -7.71 -4.27 -5.07
N LYS A 104 -8.74 -5.12 -5.11
CA LYS A 104 -9.61 -5.24 -6.27
C LYS A 104 -10.34 -3.93 -6.54
N TRP A 105 -10.99 -3.35 -5.52
CA TRP A 105 -11.69 -2.07 -5.66
C TRP A 105 -10.74 -0.92 -6.03
N THR A 106 -9.51 -0.94 -5.49
CA THR A 106 -8.46 -0.01 -5.89
C THR A 106 -8.15 -0.10 -7.38
N ASN A 107 -8.01 -1.31 -7.93
CA ASN A 107 -7.76 -1.53 -9.36
C ASN A 107 -8.96 -1.13 -10.22
N ASP A 108 -10.18 -1.43 -9.77
CA ASP A 108 -11.43 -1.07 -10.45
C ASP A 108 -11.54 0.47 -10.56
N ILE A 109 -11.37 1.19 -9.44
CA ILE A 109 -11.41 2.66 -9.41
C ILE A 109 -10.30 3.23 -10.29
N LYS A 110 -9.07 2.72 -10.20
CA LYS A 110 -7.95 3.20 -11.03
C LYS A 110 -8.24 3.08 -12.52
N THR A 111 -8.83 1.97 -12.94
CA THR A 111 -9.24 1.73 -14.32
C THR A 111 -10.28 2.74 -14.77
N GLU A 112 -11.22 3.07 -13.89
CA GLU A 112 -12.34 3.97 -14.17
C GLU A 112 -11.95 5.45 -14.24
N ILE A 113 -11.08 5.92 -13.33
CA ILE A 113 -10.69 7.34 -13.25
C ILE A 113 -9.50 7.68 -14.16
N GLY A 114 -8.72 6.67 -14.54
CA GLY A 114 -7.48 6.85 -15.31
C GLY A 114 -7.64 7.66 -16.60
N PRO A 115 -8.66 7.39 -17.45
CA PRO A 115 -8.92 8.19 -18.64
C PRO A 115 -9.14 9.68 -18.33
N PHE A 116 -9.98 9.98 -17.33
CA PHE A 116 -10.28 11.37 -16.94
C PHE A 116 -9.02 12.11 -16.48
N ILE A 117 -8.21 11.50 -15.61
CA ILE A 117 -6.98 12.12 -15.10
C ILE A 117 -5.99 12.41 -16.24
N LYS A 118 -5.77 11.44 -17.13
CA LYS A 118 -4.80 11.57 -18.23
C LYS A 118 -5.22 12.62 -19.27
N GLU A 119 -6.52 12.69 -19.58
CA GLU A 119 -7.06 13.69 -20.52
C GLU A 119 -6.94 15.12 -19.99
N ASN A 120 -7.07 15.33 -18.69
CA ASN A 120 -7.17 16.67 -18.10
C ASN A 120 -5.86 17.19 -17.46
N LEU A 121 -4.97 16.33 -16.94
CA LEU A 121 -3.73 16.75 -16.26
C LEU A 121 -2.43 16.45 -17.02
N LYS A 122 -2.51 15.75 -18.17
CA LYS A 122 -1.43 15.16 -19.00
C LYS A 122 -1.12 13.72 -18.66
N GLU A 123 -0.63 12.97 -19.65
CA GLU A 123 -0.27 11.55 -19.54
C GLU A 123 0.82 11.23 -18.51
N THR A 124 1.68 12.19 -18.17
CA THR A 124 2.77 12.02 -17.19
C THR A 124 2.30 12.13 -15.74
N THR A 125 1.01 12.38 -15.51
CA THR A 125 0.43 12.45 -14.17
C THR A 125 0.29 11.05 -13.60
N ASP A 126 0.86 10.85 -12.41
CA ASP A 126 0.70 9.60 -11.67
C ASP A 126 -0.42 9.73 -10.64
N PHE A 127 -1.06 8.62 -10.29
CA PHE A 127 -2.08 8.61 -9.26
C PHE A 127 -2.19 7.26 -8.53
N HIS A 128 -2.49 7.35 -7.25
CA HIS A 128 -2.71 6.22 -6.37
C HIS A 128 -4.11 6.31 -5.77
N VAL A 129 -4.74 5.15 -5.65
CA VAL A 129 -6.02 4.96 -4.95
C VAL A 129 -5.75 3.97 -3.84
N PHE A 130 -6.28 4.24 -2.65
CA PHE A 130 -6.18 3.31 -1.51
C PHE A 130 -7.36 3.49 -0.56
N PHE A 131 -7.65 2.44 0.21
CA PHE A 131 -8.60 2.45 1.31
C PHE A 131 -7.83 2.45 2.63
N ASN A 132 -8.26 3.25 3.59
CA ASN A 132 -7.61 3.26 4.92
C ASN A 132 -7.80 1.94 5.67
N ASN A 133 -8.87 1.20 5.37
CA ASN A 133 -9.07 -0.14 5.88
C ASN A 133 -8.78 -1.16 4.77
N GLU A 134 -7.62 -1.79 4.85
CA GLU A 134 -7.19 -2.80 3.87
C GLU A 134 -7.98 -4.11 3.99
N THR A 135 -8.55 -4.41 5.17
CA THR A 135 -9.34 -5.63 5.44
C THR A 135 -10.86 -5.42 5.32
N ILE A 136 -11.29 -4.37 4.61
CA ILE A 136 -12.70 -3.98 4.48
C ILE A 136 -13.59 -5.10 3.93
N GLY A 137 -13.04 -5.99 3.10
CA GLY A 137 -13.73 -7.17 2.60
C GLY A 137 -14.17 -8.13 3.72
N ASN A 138 -13.26 -8.41 4.66
CA ASN A 138 -13.56 -9.27 5.80
C ASN A 138 -14.59 -8.62 6.74
N GLU A 139 -14.49 -7.30 6.98
CA GLU A 139 -15.42 -6.58 7.86
C GLU A 139 -16.83 -6.48 7.30
N LEU A 140 -16.96 -6.27 5.99
CA LEU A 140 -18.24 -6.23 5.31
C LEU A 140 -18.80 -7.64 4.98
N GLY A 141 -18.02 -8.69 5.24
CA GLY A 141 -18.40 -10.08 4.95
C GLY A 141 -18.62 -10.31 3.44
N ILE A 142 -17.80 -9.69 2.60
CA ILE A 142 -17.91 -9.80 1.14
C ILE A 142 -17.28 -11.12 0.71
N ASP A 143 -18.03 -11.90 -0.07
CA ASP A 143 -17.53 -13.12 -0.68
C ASP A 143 -16.49 -12.78 -1.77
N PRO A 144 -15.21 -13.18 -1.60
CA PRO A 144 -14.17 -12.88 -2.58
C PRO A 144 -14.38 -13.58 -3.92
N LEU A 145 -15.20 -14.63 -3.98
CA LEU A 145 -15.52 -15.33 -5.23
C LEU A 145 -16.63 -14.65 -6.03
N ASN A 146 -17.41 -13.78 -5.37
CA ASN A 146 -18.48 -13.02 -5.97
C ASN A 146 -18.42 -11.55 -5.48
N PRO A 147 -17.31 -10.84 -5.76
CA PRO A 147 -17.09 -9.52 -5.19
C PRO A 147 -18.12 -8.53 -5.73
N LYS A 148 -18.78 -7.82 -4.82
CA LYS A 148 -19.69 -6.72 -5.14
C LYS A 148 -18.91 -5.48 -5.57
N SER A 149 -19.58 -4.57 -6.26
CA SER A 149 -18.98 -3.29 -6.64
C SER A 149 -18.78 -2.41 -5.41
N TYR A 150 -17.69 -1.63 -5.38
CA TYR A 150 -17.45 -0.63 -4.34
C TYR A 150 -18.57 0.43 -4.28
N ALA A 151 -19.21 0.72 -5.42
CA ALA A 151 -20.33 1.66 -5.54
C ALA A 151 -21.59 1.23 -4.76
N GLU A 152 -21.68 -0.05 -4.35
CA GLU A 152 -22.79 -0.58 -3.54
C GLU A 152 -22.60 -0.31 -2.03
N PHE A 153 -21.47 0.24 -1.61
CA PHE A 153 -21.12 0.46 -0.22
C PHE A 153 -20.82 1.93 0.07
N ASP A 154 -21.07 2.33 1.31
CA ASP A 154 -20.66 3.64 1.82
C ASP A 154 -19.18 3.58 2.22
N VAL A 155 -18.31 3.74 1.23
CA VAL A 155 -16.85 3.68 1.38
C VAL A 155 -16.21 4.94 0.82
N ALA A 156 -15.17 5.40 1.51
CA ALA A 156 -14.46 6.65 1.20
C ALA A 156 -12.99 6.37 0.88
N PRO A 157 -12.64 5.99 -0.37
CA PRO A 157 -11.25 5.84 -0.76
C PRO A 157 -10.53 7.19 -0.79
N THR A 158 -9.21 7.15 -0.68
CA THR A 158 -8.34 8.30 -0.94
C THR A 158 -7.70 8.16 -2.31
N ILE A 159 -7.79 9.22 -3.12
CA ILE A 159 -7.20 9.34 -4.44
C ILE A 159 -6.09 10.39 -4.35
N ARG A 160 -4.83 9.97 -4.40
CA ARG A 160 -3.67 10.85 -4.43
C ARG A 160 -3.21 11.03 -5.87
N ILE A 161 -3.15 12.26 -6.36
CA ILE A 161 -2.72 12.60 -7.72
C ILE A 161 -1.41 13.40 -7.62
N THR A 162 -0.40 12.92 -8.31
CA THR A 162 0.94 13.49 -8.33
C THR A 162 1.17 14.19 -9.66
N VAL A 163 1.25 15.52 -9.62
CA VAL A 163 1.29 16.39 -10.80
C VAL A 163 2.73 16.90 -11.00
N PRO A 164 3.37 16.64 -12.16
CA PRO A 164 4.77 17.00 -12.40
C PRO A 164 4.95 18.47 -12.82
N ARG A 165 4.41 19.41 -12.03
CA ARG A 165 4.55 20.86 -12.21
C ARG A 165 4.18 21.58 -10.93
N LYS A 166 4.44 22.90 -10.88
CA LYS A 166 3.91 23.77 -9.83
C LYS A 166 2.38 23.84 -9.86
N LYS A 167 1.82 24.22 -8.71
CA LYS A 167 0.40 24.51 -8.56
C LYS A 167 -0.06 25.59 -9.55
N SER A 168 -1.22 25.37 -10.14
CA SER A 168 -1.94 26.29 -11.03
C SER A 168 -3.27 26.70 -10.39
N ASP A 169 -3.73 27.91 -10.69
CA ASP A 169 -5.06 28.40 -10.26
C ASP A 169 -6.20 27.57 -10.87
N GLU A 170 -5.94 26.82 -11.95
CA GLU A 170 -6.92 25.92 -12.59
C GLU A 170 -7.09 24.57 -11.87
N ASP A 171 -6.19 24.23 -10.93
CA ASP A 171 -6.17 22.91 -10.29
C ASP A 171 -7.37 22.69 -9.37
N GLU A 172 -7.82 23.73 -8.69
CA GLU A 172 -9.00 23.66 -7.84
C GLU A 172 -10.25 23.38 -8.66
N LYS A 173 -10.37 24.04 -9.82
CA LYS A 173 -11.46 23.80 -10.77
C LYS A 173 -11.40 22.37 -11.33
N PHE A 174 -10.21 21.87 -11.67
CA PHE A 174 -10.05 20.48 -12.08
C PHE A 174 -10.52 19.51 -11.00
N VAL A 175 -10.14 19.72 -9.74
CA VAL A 175 -10.56 18.84 -8.63
C VAL A 175 -12.08 18.90 -8.43
N ASP A 176 -12.71 20.05 -8.59
CA ASP A 176 -14.18 20.17 -8.52
C ASP A 176 -14.88 19.39 -9.65
N GLU A 177 -14.36 19.48 -10.87
CA GLU A 177 -14.85 18.72 -12.02
C GLU A 177 -14.61 17.22 -11.83
N PHE A 178 -13.46 16.83 -11.27
CA PHE A 178 -13.12 15.45 -10.96
C PHE A 178 -14.04 14.87 -9.90
N ILE A 179 -14.26 15.57 -8.78
CA ILE A 179 -15.22 15.16 -7.74
C ILE A 179 -16.62 15.04 -8.33
N SER A 180 -17.03 15.99 -9.17
CA SER A 180 -18.33 15.92 -9.84
C SER A 180 -18.43 14.70 -10.76
N PHE A 181 -17.35 14.33 -11.45
CA PHE A 181 -17.27 13.11 -12.24
C PHE A 181 -17.38 11.86 -11.36
N LEU A 182 -16.71 11.81 -10.20
CA LEU A 182 -16.79 10.69 -9.26
C LEU A 182 -18.21 10.52 -8.68
N GLN A 183 -18.87 11.63 -8.34
CA GLN A 183 -20.25 11.59 -7.82
C GLN A 183 -21.29 11.31 -8.93
N SER A 184 -20.95 11.58 -10.19
CA SER A 184 -21.85 11.32 -11.32
C SER A 184 -22.09 9.81 -11.48
N GLU A 185 -23.33 9.45 -11.81
CA GLU A 185 -23.75 8.05 -12.01
C GLU A 185 -23.52 7.12 -10.80
N GLY A 186 -23.23 7.68 -9.61
CA GLY A 186 -23.05 6.93 -8.38
C GLY A 186 -21.74 6.13 -8.32
N LYS A 187 -20.67 6.56 -9.02
CA LYS A 187 -19.38 5.86 -8.98
C LYS A 187 -18.80 5.84 -7.57
N LEU A 188 -18.63 7.01 -6.95
CA LEU A 188 -18.23 7.17 -5.55
C LEU A 188 -19.11 8.20 -4.86
N GLN A 189 -19.68 7.83 -3.71
CA GLN A 189 -20.51 8.74 -2.91
C GLN A 189 -19.67 9.69 -2.08
N SER A 190 -18.58 9.18 -1.51
CA SER A 190 -17.67 9.93 -0.65
C SER A 190 -16.21 9.55 -0.92
N GLY A 191 -15.28 10.39 -0.48
CA GLY A 191 -13.85 10.14 -0.60
C GLY A 191 -12.99 11.37 -0.33
N SER A 192 -11.70 11.22 -0.56
CA SER A 192 -10.73 12.32 -0.47
C SER A 192 -9.85 12.36 -1.71
N VAL A 193 -9.66 13.55 -2.27
CA VAL A 193 -8.68 13.80 -3.33
C VAL A 193 -7.51 14.58 -2.71
N ILE A 194 -6.30 14.07 -2.86
CA ILE A 194 -5.05 14.74 -2.46
C ILE A 194 -4.27 15.08 -3.72
N ILE A 195 -3.82 16.33 -3.83
CA ILE A 195 -2.95 16.77 -4.92
C ILE A 195 -1.56 17.05 -4.38
N GLU A 196 -0.56 16.41 -4.98
CA GLU A 196 0.85 16.62 -4.70
C GLU A 196 1.56 17.16 -5.94
N TYR A 197 2.46 18.12 -5.75
CA TYR A 197 3.19 18.77 -6.84
C TYR A 197 4.67 18.43 -6.75
N ILE A 198 5.19 17.74 -7.76
CA ILE A 198 6.60 17.35 -7.82
C ILE A 198 7.25 17.84 -9.11
N ALA A 199 8.57 18.00 -9.10
CA ALA A 199 9.35 18.18 -10.30
C ALA A 199 9.57 16.85 -11.01
N GLU A 200 9.92 16.88 -12.29
CA GLU A 200 10.22 15.67 -13.07
C GLU A 200 11.36 14.83 -12.45
N ASP A 201 12.27 15.46 -11.70
CA ASP A 201 13.38 14.82 -11.01
C ASP A 201 13.07 14.42 -9.55
N GLY A 202 11.82 14.60 -9.08
CA GLY A 202 11.32 14.15 -7.78
C GLY A 202 11.16 15.16 -6.63
N PRO A 203 11.82 16.35 -6.60
CA PRO A 203 11.59 17.34 -5.56
C PRO A 203 10.13 17.81 -5.46
N ILE A 204 9.62 17.96 -4.25
CA ILE A 204 8.34 18.62 -3.98
C ILE A 204 8.45 20.10 -4.38
N LEU A 205 7.47 20.57 -5.14
CA LEU A 205 7.45 21.93 -5.71
C LEU A 205 6.57 22.91 -4.93
N ASP A 206 5.49 22.41 -4.34
CA ASP A 206 4.48 23.19 -3.60
C ASP A 206 3.85 22.30 -2.52
N ASP A 207 3.16 22.93 -1.55
CA ASP A 207 2.44 22.21 -0.49
C ASP A 207 1.34 21.32 -1.07
N GLU A 208 1.23 20.09 -0.55
CA GLU A 208 0.08 19.25 -0.85
C GLU A 208 -1.20 19.86 -0.26
N TRP A 209 -2.32 19.58 -0.92
CA TRP A 209 -3.64 19.97 -0.42
C TRP A 209 -4.66 18.88 -0.74
N SER A 210 -5.74 18.86 0.04
CA SER A 210 -6.78 17.85 -0.09
C SER A 210 -8.18 18.44 -0.14
N LYS A 211 -9.11 17.68 -0.69
CA LYS A 211 -10.54 17.96 -0.68
C LYS A 211 -11.34 16.69 -0.46
N GLU A 212 -12.15 16.70 0.58
CA GLU A 212 -13.13 15.64 0.87
C GLU A 212 -14.45 15.92 0.16
N PHE A 213 -15.20 14.86 -0.16
CA PHE A 213 -16.51 14.92 -0.79
C PHE A 213 -17.42 13.78 -0.32
#